data_AF-A0A1E7LQJ1-F1
#
_entry.id   AF-A0A1E7LQJ1-F1
#
_cell.length_a   1.000
_cell.length_b   1.000
_cell.length_c   1.000
_cell.angle_alpha   90.00
_cell.angle_beta   90.00
_cell.angle_gamma   90.00
#
_symmetry.space_group_name_H-M   'P 1'
#
loop_
_entity.id
_entity.type
_entity.pdbx_description
1 polymer ?
#
loop_
_entity_poly.entity_id
_entity_poly.type
_entity_poly.pdbx_seq_one_letter_code
_entity_poly.pdbx_strand_id
1 'polypeptide(L)'
;MAELRTPRSLIVTLYGAYGRPADHAPFPVSELIRLLHAVGVDAPSVRSCVSRLKRRGLLVAARTADGSAGYALSPDARQLLDDGDGRIYDRPAHRLADGWVLAVFSVPEAERSKRHLLRSRLARLGFGTAAPGVWIAPAGLYEETRHTLERLELAPYVDLFRGDHLGFAATRESVARWWDLDAVARLHRDFLELHEPVLREWEAAPATEEGPRPQDAYRDYLLALDSWRQLPYADPGLPEELLPDGWPGGRSAEVFGKLHERLRDAGERFVRP
;
A
#
# COMPACT_ATOMS: atom_id res chain seq x y z
N MET A 1 2.08 -13.21 12.13
CA MET A 1 3.04 -14.13 11.48
C MET A 1 2.48 -15.08 10.38
N ALA A 2 1.38 -14.80 9.66
CA ALA A 2 0.96 -15.71 8.56
C ALA A 2 -0.05 -15.19 7.50
N GLU A 3 -0.28 -13.88 7.29
CA GLU A 3 -1.16 -13.43 6.17
C GLU A 3 -0.40 -12.78 5.01
N LEU A 4 0.93 -12.69 5.11
CA LEU A 4 1.74 -11.75 4.32
C LEU A 4 1.92 -12.08 2.83
N ARG A 5 1.48 -13.24 2.32
CA ARG A 5 1.80 -13.65 0.94
C ARG A 5 0.70 -14.50 0.31
N THR A 6 -0.48 -13.92 0.10
CA THR A 6 -1.50 -14.62 -0.69
C THR A 6 -1.19 -14.46 -2.18
N PRO A 7 -1.46 -15.47 -3.03
CA PRO A 7 -1.34 -15.34 -4.49
C PRO A 7 -2.11 -14.13 -5.04
N ARG A 8 -3.21 -13.76 -4.38
CA ARG A 8 -3.99 -12.56 -4.70
C ARG A 8 -3.20 -11.28 -4.47
N SER A 9 -2.53 -11.17 -3.33
CA SER A 9 -1.68 -10.04 -2.97
C SER A 9 -0.60 -9.83 -4.03
N LEU A 10 0.15 -10.90 -4.32
CA LEU A 10 1.25 -10.88 -5.28
C LEU A 10 0.79 -10.56 -6.71
N ILE A 11 -0.37 -11.06 -7.16
CA ILE A 11 -0.91 -10.68 -8.47
C ILE A 11 -1.27 -9.19 -8.50
N VAL A 12 -1.91 -8.65 -7.47
CA VAL A 12 -2.23 -7.21 -7.41
C VAL A 12 -0.94 -6.38 -7.42
N THR A 13 0.08 -6.81 -6.67
CA THR A 13 1.40 -6.18 -6.63
C THR A 13 2.11 -6.23 -7.98
N LEU A 14 2.04 -7.36 -8.70
CA LEU A 14 2.59 -7.50 -10.05
C LEU A 14 1.93 -6.51 -11.02
N TYR A 15 0.60 -6.42 -11.00
CA TYR A 15 -0.11 -5.49 -11.86
C TYR A 15 0.18 -4.03 -11.50
N GLY A 16 0.30 -3.71 -10.22
CA GLY A 16 0.73 -2.39 -9.75
C GLY A 16 2.13 -2.04 -10.25
N ALA A 17 3.10 -2.92 -10.08
CA ALA A 17 4.48 -2.68 -10.46
C ALA A 17 4.71 -2.62 -11.98
N TYR A 18 4.17 -3.60 -12.71
CA TYR A 18 4.58 -3.88 -14.09
C TYR A 18 3.41 -4.05 -15.08
N GLY A 19 2.17 -4.13 -14.59
CA GLY A 19 0.97 -4.39 -15.39
C GLY A 19 0.20 -3.15 -15.85
N ARG A 20 0.83 -1.97 -15.79
CA ARG A 20 0.26 -0.70 -16.26
C ARG A 20 1.11 0.00 -17.35
N PRO A 21 1.60 -0.71 -18.38
CA PRO A 21 2.32 -0.05 -19.46
C PRO A 21 1.45 0.95 -20.22
N ALA A 22 2.10 1.84 -20.97
CA ALA A 22 1.45 2.83 -21.82
C ALA A 22 0.56 2.19 -22.91
N ASP A 23 0.93 1.01 -23.39
CA ASP A 23 0.18 0.26 -24.41
C ASP A 23 -0.97 -0.60 -23.86
N HIS A 24 -1.15 -0.64 -22.53
CA HIS A 24 -2.19 -1.40 -21.84
C HIS A 24 -2.18 -2.90 -22.18
N ALA A 25 -1.03 -3.45 -22.58
CA ALA A 25 -0.92 -4.85 -22.98
C ALA A 25 -1.34 -5.82 -21.85
N PRO A 26 -2.22 -6.80 -22.12
CA PRO A 26 -2.62 -7.79 -21.13
C PRO A 26 -1.52 -8.83 -20.88
N PHE A 27 -1.49 -9.43 -19.69
CA PHE A 27 -0.61 -10.57 -19.42
C PHE A 27 -1.28 -11.89 -19.84
N PRO A 28 -0.64 -12.73 -20.66
CA PRO A 28 -1.02 -14.12 -20.85
C PRO A 28 -1.05 -14.88 -19.52
N VAL A 29 -1.91 -15.90 -19.39
CA VAL A 29 -1.93 -16.74 -18.18
C VAL A 29 -0.62 -17.49 -17.98
N SER A 30 0.00 -17.96 -19.07
CA SER A 30 1.32 -18.59 -19.04
C SER A 30 2.36 -17.67 -18.44
N GLU A 31 2.27 -16.38 -18.76
CA GLU A 31 3.19 -15.37 -18.28
C GLU A 31 2.96 -15.05 -16.81
N LEU A 32 1.70 -14.89 -16.38
CA LEU A 32 1.38 -14.80 -14.95
C LEU A 32 1.90 -16.01 -14.17
N ILE A 33 1.81 -17.22 -14.72
CA ILE A 33 2.34 -18.43 -14.07
C ILE A 33 3.87 -18.35 -13.96
N ARG A 34 4.57 -17.98 -15.03
CA ARG A 34 6.03 -17.83 -15.05
C ARG A 34 6.51 -16.82 -14.00
N LEU A 35 5.86 -15.66 -13.97
CA LEU A 35 6.17 -14.54 -13.08
C LEU A 35 5.87 -14.87 -11.61
N LEU A 36 4.75 -15.53 -11.32
CA LEU A 36 4.38 -15.88 -9.95
C LEU A 36 5.15 -17.12 -9.45
N HIS A 37 5.62 -17.98 -10.35
CA HIS A 37 6.51 -19.10 -9.99
C HIS A 37 7.87 -18.59 -9.48
N ALA A 38 8.39 -17.48 -10.01
CA ALA A 38 9.64 -16.88 -9.54
C ALA A 38 9.59 -16.43 -8.06
N VAL A 39 8.39 -16.21 -7.51
CA VAL A 39 8.14 -15.89 -6.09
C VAL A 39 7.50 -17.07 -5.31
N GLY A 40 7.55 -18.27 -5.87
CA GLY A 40 7.15 -19.51 -5.18
C GLY A 40 5.66 -19.86 -5.22
N VAL A 41 4.89 -19.30 -6.15
CA VAL A 41 3.46 -19.63 -6.31
C VAL A 41 3.26 -20.64 -7.44
N ASP A 42 2.55 -21.73 -7.15
CA ASP A 42 2.26 -22.79 -8.12
C ASP A 42 1.20 -22.39 -9.17
N ALA A 43 1.26 -23.03 -10.34
CA ALA A 43 0.35 -22.73 -11.46
C ALA A 43 -1.15 -22.91 -11.13
N PRO A 44 -1.59 -23.99 -10.45
CA PRO A 44 -2.98 -24.11 -9.97
C PRO A 44 -3.44 -22.91 -9.12
N SER A 45 -2.61 -22.47 -8.17
CA SER A 45 -2.90 -21.30 -7.31
C SER A 45 -3.04 -20.00 -8.11
N VAL A 46 -2.17 -19.77 -9.10
CA VAL A 46 -2.26 -18.61 -10.01
C VAL A 46 -3.59 -18.63 -10.77
N ARG A 47 -3.93 -19.74 -11.44
CA ARG A 47 -5.17 -19.86 -12.24
C ARG A 47 -6.42 -19.66 -11.38
N SER A 48 -6.46 -20.27 -10.20
CA SER A 48 -7.54 -20.10 -9.23
C SER A 48 -7.67 -18.64 -8.77
N CYS A 49 -6.55 -17.97 -8.54
CA CYS A 49 -6.56 -16.57 -8.14
C CYS A 49 -7.00 -15.63 -9.27
N VAL A 50 -6.49 -15.80 -10.49
CA VAL A 50 -6.92 -15.04 -11.68
C VAL A 50 -8.43 -15.19 -11.91
N SER A 51 -8.97 -16.41 -11.81
CA SER A 51 -10.42 -16.65 -11.90
C SER A 51 -11.21 -15.88 -10.83
N ARG A 52 -10.72 -15.84 -9.59
CA ARG A 52 -11.35 -15.07 -8.50
C ARG A 52 -11.26 -13.56 -8.72
N LEU A 53 -10.12 -13.06 -9.19
CA LEU A 53 -9.91 -11.63 -9.48
C LEU A 53 -10.80 -11.17 -10.65
N LYS A 54 -10.94 -12.00 -11.69
CA LYS A 54 -11.88 -11.78 -12.79
C LYS A 54 -13.33 -11.69 -12.29
N ARG A 55 -13.77 -12.67 -11.49
CA ARG A 55 -15.13 -12.68 -10.90
C ARG A 55 -15.41 -11.47 -10.00
N ARG A 56 -14.38 -10.87 -9.42
CA ARG A 56 -14.47 -9.67 -8.58
C ARG A 56 -14.33 -8.36 -9.39
N GLY A 57 -14.26 -8.43 -10.72
CA GLY A 57 -14.16 -7.25 -11.58
C GLY A 57 -12.80 -6.55 -11.54
N LEU A 58 -11.77 -7.16 -10.94
CA LEU A 58 -10.42 -6.57 -10.89
C LEU A 58 -9.62 -6.83 -12.17
N LEU A 59 -9.86 -7.98 -12.81
CA LEU A 59 -9.24 -8.35 -14.07
C LEU A 59 -10.31 -8.54 -15.15
N VAL A 60 -10.00 -8.11 -16.36
CA VAL A 60 -10.81 -8.32 -17.56
C VAL A 60 -10.06 -9.22 -18.54
N ALA A 61 -10.80 -10.08 -19.25
CA ALA A 61 -10.22 -10.90 -20.30
C ALA A 61 -9.94 -10.03 -21.53
N ALA A 62 -8.76 -10.17 -22.11
CA ALA A 62 -8.32 -9.44 -23.29
C ALA A 62 -7.47 -10.35 -24.20
N ARG A 63 -7.05 -9.82 -25.34
CA ARG A 63 -6.14 -10.50 -26.27
C ARG A 63 -4.81 -9.75 -26.32
N THR A 64 -3.72 -10.49 -26.25
CA THR A 64 -2.37 -9.95 -26.51
C THR A 64 -2.18 -9.67 -28.00
N ALA A 65 -1.09 -8.99 -28.35
CA ALA A 65 -0.76 -8.63 -29.73
C ALA A 65 -0.62 -9.86 -30.67
N ASP A 66 -0.16 -10.99 -30.14
CA ASP A 66 -0.05 -12.28 -30.83
C ASP A 66 -1.37 -13.10 -30.82
N GLY A 67 -2.47 -12.55 -30.29
CA GLY A 67 -3.79 -13.19 -30.26
C GLY A 67 -4.01 -14.16 -29.09
N SER A 68 -3.01 -14.38 -28.23
CA SER A 68 -3.12 -15.20 -27.04
C SER A 68 -4.15 -14.62 -26.04
N ALA A 69 -4.79 -15.50 -25.26
CA ALA A 69 -5.72 -15.07 -24.23
C ALA A 69 -4.95 -14.50 -23.02
N GLY A 70 -5.26 -13.26 -22.66
CA GLY A 70 -4.62 -12.53 -21.57
C GLY A 70 -5.62 -11.88 -20.61
N TYR A 71 -5.06 -11.28 -19.57
CA TYR A 71 -5.78 -10.56 -18.54
C TYR A 71 -5.18 -9.16 -18.37
N ALA A 72 -6.05 -8.16 -18.30
CA ALA A 72 -5.68 -6.77 -17.98
C ALA A 72 -6.44 -6.31 -16.73
N LEU A 73 -5.99 -5.23 -16.12
CA LEU A 73 -6.76 -4.52 -15.09
C LEU A 73 -8.06 -3.97 -15.70
N SER A 74 -9.15 -4.03 -14.94
CA SER A 74 -10.32 -3.20 -15.26
C SER A 74 -10.00 -1.71 -15.08
N PRO A 75 -10.75 -0.79 -15.72
CA PRO A 75 -10.58 0.65 -15.49
C PRO A 75 -10.62 1.03 -14.00
N ASP A 76 -11.60 0.50 -13.26
CA ASP A 76 -11.74 0.74 -11.81
C ASP A 76 -10.54 0.22 -11.01
N ALA A 77 -10.03 -0.97 -11.36
CA ALA A 77 -8.87 -1.55 -10.68
C ALA A 77 -7.59 -0.78 -10.99
N ARG A 78 -7.48 -0.24 -12.20
CA ARG A 78 -6.36 0.63 -12.59
C ARG A 78 -6.39 1.93 -11.79
N GLN A 79 -7.53 2.62 -11.77
CA GLN A 79 -7.69 3.86 -10.99
C GLN A 79 -7.36 3.62 -9.51
N LEU A 80 -7.82 2.51 -8.93
CA LEU A 80 -7.51 2.16 -7.54
C LEU A 80 -6.01 1.98 -7.27
N LEU A 81 -5.26 1.45 -8.24
CA LEU A 81 -3.82 1.32 -8.12
C LEU A 81 -3.10 2.66 -8.33
N ASP A 82 -3.56 3.46 -9.30
CA ASP A 82 -3.04 4.80 -9.56
C ASP A 82 -3.23 5.71 -8.33
N ASP A 83 -4.41 5.68 -7.70
CA ASP A 83 -4.69 6.39 -6.44
C ASP A 83 -3.78 5.91 -5.29
N GLY A 84 -3.43 4.61 -5.31
CA GLY A 84 -2.61 4.00 -4.26
C GLY A 84 -1.11 4.26 -4.40
N ASP A 85 -0.63 4.57 -5.60
CA ASP A 85 0.79 4.81 -5.87
C ASP A 85 1.35 5.99 -5.08
N GLY A 86 0.57 7.07 -4.96
CA GLY A 86 0.98 8.25 -4.19
C GLY A 86 1.29 7.88 -2.74
N ARG A 87 0.51 6.98 -2.11
CA ARG A 87 0.84 6.48 -0.77
C ARG A 87 2.04 5.54 -0.73
N ILE A 88 2.22 4.72 -1.78
CA ILE A 88 3.24 3.67 -1.79
C ILE A 88 4.62 4.25 -2.06
N TYR A 89 4.72 5.19 -2.98
CA TYR A 89 5.99 5.73 -3.46
C TYR A 89 6.28 7.14 -2.94
N ASP A 90 5.26 7.95 -2.67
CA ASP A 90 5.47 9.25 -2.05
C ASP A 90 5.31 9.13 -0.53
N ARG A 91 6.31 9.60 0.20
CA ARG A 91 6.21 9.78 1.66
C ARG A 91 5.91 11.25 1.95
N PRO A 92 4.64 11.64 2.14
CA PRO A 92 4.36 12.97 2.63
C PRO A 92 4.91 13.10 4.05
N ALA A 93 5.94 13.94 4.22
CA ALA A 93 6.45 14.33 5.52
C ALA A 93 5.54 15.43 6.09
N HIS A 94 4.51 15.04 6.83
CA HIS A 94 3.62 15.99 7.48
C HIS A 94 4.37 16.74 8.58
N ARG A 95 4.24 18.07 8.60
CA ARG A 95 4.81 18.91 9.67
C ARG A 95 3.73 19.16 10.71
N LEU A 96 4.11 19.28 11.98
CA LEU A 96 3.15 19.60 13.04
C LEU A 96 2.42 20.92 12.75
N ALA A 97 3.13 21.90 12.17
CA ALA A 97 2.59 23.21 11.80
C ALA A 97 1.51 23.15 10.71
N ASP A 98 1.37 22.05 9.98
CA ASP A 98 0.30 21.89 8.98
C ASP A 98 -1.06 21.64 9.67
N GLY A 99 -1.06 21.30 10.96
CA GLY A 99 -2.26 21.09 11.77
C GLY A 99 -2.92 19.72 11.54
N TRP A 100 -4.17 19.62 11.98
CA TRP A 100 -4.96 18.39 11.99
C TRP A 100 -6.22 18.52 11.17
N VAL A 101 -6.70 17.39 10.66
CA VAL A 101 -8.08 17.21 10.19
C VAL A 101 -8.81 16.30 11.17
N LEU A 102 -10.01 16.72 11.57
CA LEU A 102 -10.92 15.93 12.38
C LEU A 102 -12.12 15.51 11.54
N ALA A 103 -12.48 14.24 11.65
CA ALA A 103 -13.72 13.70 11.12
C ALA A 103 -14.64 13.36 12.28
N VAL A 104 -15.70 14.15 12.44
CA VAL A 104 -16.78 13.89 13.38
C VAL A 104 -17.90 13.25 12.60
N PHE A 105 -18.30 12.03 12.96
CA PHE A 105 -19.39 11.38 12.25
C PHE A 105 -20.53 10.99 13.18
N SER A 106 -21.73 11.07 12.64
CA SER A 106 -22.96 10.59 13.27
C SER A 106 -23.70 9.75 12.25
N VAL A 107 -23.84 8.46 12.53
CA VAL A 107 -24.55 7.50 11.66
C VAL A 107 -25.74 6.94 12.44
N PRO A 108 -26.97 7.07 11.93
CA PRO A 108 -28.15 6.48 12.56
C PRO A 108 -27.97 4.98 12.83
N GLU A 109 -28.55 4.46 13.92
CA GLU A 109 -28.37 3.05 14.27
C GLU A 109 -28.91 2.08 13.21
N ALA A 110 -29.95 2.49 12.50
CA ALA A 110 -30.51 1.77 11.36
C ALA A 110 -29.47 1.50 10.25
N GLU A 111 -28.41 2.31 10.17
CA GLU A 111 -27.38 2.26 9.13
C GLU A 111 -26.03 1.79 9.67
N ARG A 112 -26.03 0.87 10.64
CA ARG A 112 -24.81 0.32 11.26
C ARG A 112 -23.74 -0.15 10.26
N SER A 113 -24.14 -0.63 9.09
CA SER A 113 -23.22 -1.05 8.02
C SER A 113 -22.39 0.12 7.47
N LYS A 114 -23.00 1.30 7.29
CA LYS A 114 -22.33 2.53 6.88
C LYS A 114 -21.35 3.00 7.95
N ARG A 115 -21.72 2.90 9.24
CA ARG A 115 -20.82 3.20 10.37
C ARG A 115 -19.57 2.30 10.37
N HIS A 116 -19.75 0.99 10.19
CA HIS A 116 -18.61 0.06 10.11
C HIS A 116 -17.72 0.34 8.90
N LEU A 117 -18.33 0.62 7.74
CA LEU A 117 -17.60 1.02 6.54
C LEU A 117 -16.78 2.29 6.79
N LEU A 118 -17.39 3.30 7.40
CA LEU A 118 -16.76 4.59 7.65
C LEU A 118 -15.55 4.47 8.58
N ARG A 119 -15.70 3.77 9.71
CA ARG A 119 -14.57 3.45 10.61
C ARG A 119 -13.46 2.69 9.88
N SER A 120 -13.82 1.69 9.07
CA SER A 120 -12.83 0.93 8.30
C SER A 120 -12.11 1.79 7.27
N ARG A 121 -12.77 2.81 6.70
CA ARG A 121 -12.16 3.69 5.69
C ARG A 121 -11.28 4.75 6.32
N LEU A 122 -11.73 5.40 7.39
CA LEU A 122 -10.92 6.36 8.14
C LEU A 122 -9.65 5.70 8.69
N ALA A 123 -9.74 4.49 9.24
CA ALA A 123 -8.56 3.74 9.68
C ALA A 123 -7.56 3.48 8.52
N ARG A 124 -8.06 3.09 7.34
CA ARG A 124 -7.21 2.89 6.15
C ARG A 124 -6.63 4.19 5.57
N LEU A 125 -7.26 5.32 5.86
CA LEU A 125 -6.75 6.64 5.49
C LEU A 125 -5.70 7.16 6.48
N GLY A 126 -5.42 6.42 7.57
CA GLY A 126 -4.47 6.81 8.61
C GLY A 126 -5.09 7.54 9.80
N PHE A 127 -6.41 7.64 9.92
CA PHE A 127 -7.00 8.34 11.06
C PHE A 127 -6.87 7.52 12.35
N GLY A 128 -6.53 8.22 13.43
CA GLY A 128 -6.61 7.74 14.81
C GLY A 128 -7.99 8.02 15.41
N THR A 129 -8.31 7.35 16.53
CA THR A 129 -9.56 7.57 17.26
C THR A 129 -9.31 8.50 18.46
N ALA A 130 -9.74 9.76 18.34
CA ALA A 130 -9.60 10.74 19.43
C ALA A 130 -10.64 10.51 20.53
N ALA A 131 -11.87 10.15 20.13
CA ALA A 131 -12.99 9.82 21.01
C ALA A 131 -14.02 8.97 20.24
N PRO A 132 -15.05 8.38 20.89
CA PRO A 132 -16.14 7.74 20.17
C PRO A 132 -16.79 8.69 19.15
N GLY A 133 -16.72 8.36 17.86
CA GLY A 133 -17.27 9.18 16.77
C GLY A 133 -16.39 10.35 16.32
N VAL A 134 -15.21 10.54 16.94
CA VAL A 134 -14.25 11.61 16.58
C VAL A 134 -12.93 10.98 16.17
N TRP A 135 -12.57 11.19 14.91
CA TRP A 135 -11.33 10.69 14.31
C TRP A 135 -10.44 11.85 13.93
N ILE A 136 -9.13 11.63 13.99
CA ILE A 136 -8.13 12.68 13.77
C ILE A 136 -6.99 12.16 12.88
N ALA A 137 -6.44 13.02 12.03
CA ALA A 137 -5.27 12.73 11.21
C ALA A 137 -4.50 14.02 10.87
N PRO A 138 -3.23 13.93 10.42
CA PRO A 138 -2.53 15.08 9.85
C PRO A 138 -3.35 15.78 8.75
N ALA A 139 -3.34 17.12 8.72
CA ALA A 139 -4.17 17.90 7.80
C ALA A 139 -3.93 17.60 6.30
N GLY A 140 -2.74 17.12 5.95
CA GLY A 140 -2.39 16.71 4.59
C GLY A 140 -3.26 15.58 4.03
N LEU A 141 -3.93 14.81 4.89
CA LEU A 141 -4.84 13.73 4.49
C LEU A 141 -6.26 14.22 4.15
N TYR A 142 -6.55 15.51 4.26
CA TYR A 142 -7.89 16.05 4.02
C TYR A 142 -8.42 15.78 2.61
N GLU A 143 -7.65 16.13 1.56
CA GLU A 143 -8.16 16.06 0.18
C GLU A 143 -8.50 14.62 -0.21
N GLU A 144 -7.61 13.70 0.15
CA GLU A 144 -7.83 12.28 -0.08
C GLU A 144 -9.02 11.72 0.72
N THR A 145 -9.17 12.17 1.97
CA THR A 145 -10.31 11.80 2.82
C THR A 145 -11.61 12.28 2.22
N ARG A 146 -11.67 13.55 1.81
CA ARG A 146 -12.84 14.15 1.17
C ARG A 146 -13.22 13.36 -0.07
N HIS A 147 -12.27 13.14 -0.99
CA HIS A 147 -12.51 12.39 -2.21
C HIS A 147 -13.02 10.96 -1.94
N THR A 148 -12.42 10.28 -0.96
CA THR A 148 -12.83 8.92 -0.58
C THR A 148 -14.24 8.89 0.01
N LEU A 149 -14.61 9.85 0.86
CA LEU A 149 -15.93 9.92 1.46
C LEU A 149 -17.02 10.27 0.44
N GLU A 150 -16.74 11.16 -0.51
CA GLU A 150 -17.65 11.49 -1.62
C GLU A 150 -17.90 10.25 -2.49
N ARG A 151 -16.82 9.57 -2.93
CA ARG A 151 -16.91 8.37 -3.80
C ARG A 151 -17.67 7.21 -3.15
N LEU A 152 -17.65 7.11 -1.83
CA LEU A 152 -18.34 6.05 -1.07
C LEU A 152 -19.73 6.47 -0.58
N GLU A 153 -20.20 7.68 -0.94
CA GLU A 153 -21.46 8.25 -0.50
C GLU A 153 -21.58 8.24 1.04
N LEU A 154 -20.50 8.64 1.69
CA LEU A 154 -20.37 8.75 3.14
C LEU A 154 -20.34 10.20 3.63
N ALA A 155 -20.14 11.16 2.72
CA ALA A 155 -20.12 12.59 3.05
C ALA A 155 -21.30 13.08 3.90
N PRO A 156 -22.56 12.62 3.70
CA PRO A 156 -23.69 13.08 4.52
C PRO A 156 -23.61 12.74 6.01
N TYR A 157 -22.72 11.82 6.40
CA TYR A 157 -22.58 11.35 7.78
C TYR A 157 -21.39 11.98 8.52
N VAL A 158 -20.59 12.82 7.86
CA VAL A 158 -19.32 13.31 8.38
C VAL A 158 -19.21 14.81 8.23
N ASP A 159 -18.88 15.46 9.34
CA ASP A 159 -18.37 16.82 9.36
C ASP A 159 -16.84 16.79 9.47
N LEU A 160 -16.17 17.52 8.57
CA LEU A 160 -14.72 17.66 8.56
C LEU A 160 -14.31 19.03 9.11
N PHE A 161 -13.40 19.04 10.08
CA PHE A 161 -12.82 20.25 10.65
C PHE A 161 -11.31 20.24 10.43
N ARG A 162 -10.72 21.43 10.29
CA ARG A 162 -9.26 21.62 10.31
C ARG A 162 -8.89 22.51 11.50
N GLY A 163 -7.76 22.24 12.12
CA GLY A 163 -7.26 23.09 13.21
C GLY A 163 -6.10 22.48 13.98
N ASP A 164 -5.75 23.13 15.08
CA ASP A 164 -4.63 22.75 15.94
C ASP A 164 -5.08 21.94 17.16
N HIS A 165 -4.18 21.12 17.70
CA HIS A 165 -4.41 20.44 18.97
C HIS A 165 -4.04 21.38 20.13
N LEU A 166 -5.08 21.94 20.76
CA LEU A 166 -4.95 22.83 21.93
C LEU A 166 -5.26 22.08 23.24
N GLY A 167 -4.75 20.85 23.36
CA GLY A 167 -4.98 20.00 24.54
C GLY A 167 -4.18 20.45 25.76
N PHE A 168 -4.69 20.13 26.96
CA PHE A 168 -3.98 20.35 28.22
C PHE A 168 -2.74 19.47 28.36
N ALA A 169 -2.78 18.27 27.78
CA ALA A 169 -1.63 17.37 27.67
C ALA A 169 -0.88 17.61 26.37
N ALA A 170 0.43 17.34 26.37
CA ALA A 170 1.25 17.45 25.17
C ALA A 170 0.67 16.62 24.01
N THR A 171 0.79 17.13 22.79
CA THR A 171 0.27 16.47 21.59
C THR A 171 0.84 15.06 21.42
N ARG A 172 2.15 14.87 21.69
CA ARG A 172 2.81 13.54 21.67
C ARG A 172 2.10 12.51 22.56
N GLU A 173 1.69 12.88 23.77
CA GLU A 173 0.96 11.98 24.67
C GLU A 173 -0.43 11.62 24.15
N SER A 174 -1.07 12.57 23.46
CA SER A 174 -2.41 12.35 22.91
C SER A 174 -2.37 11.47 21.66
N VAL A 175 -1.35 11.66 20.81
CA VAL A 175 -1.07 10.81 19.64
C VAL A 175 -0.93 9.34 20.04
N ALA A 176 -0.17 9.05 21.11
CA ALA A 176 0.00 7.68 21.62
C ALA A 176 -1.30 7.03 22.12
N ARG A 177 -2.35 7.82 22.42
CA ARG A 177 -3.70 7.31 22.76
C ARG A 177 -4.60 7.18 21.53
N TRP A 178 -4.42 8.03 20.53
CA TRP A 178 -5.27 8.07 19.33
C TRP A 178 -4.89 6.98 18.32
N TRP A 179 -3.61 6.59 18.28
CA TRP A 179 -3.09 5.51 17.44
C TRP A 179 -2.46 4.41 18.26
N ASP A 180 -2.59 3.17 17.78
CA ASP A 180 -1.79 2.04 18.26
C ASP A 180 -0.40 2.09 17.59
N LEU A 181 0.45 3.00 18.07
CA LEU A 181 1.80 3.20 17.55
C LEU A 181 2.66 1.94 17.67
N ASP A 182 2.41 1.10 18.68
CA ASP A 182 3.12 -0.17 18.84
C ASP A 182 2.77 -1.16 17.73
N ALA A 183 1.49 -1.23 17.31
CA ALA A 183 1.09 -2.04 16.16
C ALA A 183 1.73 -1.56 14.87
N VAL A 184 1.75 -0.25 14.63
CA VAL A 184 2.39 0.32 13.43
C VAL A 184 3.90 0.06 13.45
N ALA A 185 4.55 0.26 14.60
CA ALA A 185 5.98 -0.02 14.75
C ALA A 185 6.31 -1.50 14.57
N ARG A 186 5.44 -2.43 15.00
CA ARG A 186 5.59 -3.87 14.74
C ARG A 186 5.58 -4.16 13.24
N LEU A 187 4.64 -3.59 12.49
CA LEU A 187 4.59 -3.80 11.04
C LEU A 187 5.88 -3.33 10.34
N HIS A 188 6.43 -2.19 10.75
CA HIS A 188 7.70 -1.69 10.23
C HIS A 188 8.89 -2.57 10.61
N ARG A 189 8.93 -3.09 11.84
CA ARG A 189 9.97 -4.04 12.27
C ARG A 189 9.88 -5.36 11.50
N ASP A 190 8.69 -5.92 11.33
CA ASP A 190 8.47 -7.12 10.53
C ASP A 190 8.96 -6.91 9.08
N PHE A 191 8.74 -5.72 8.51
CA PHE A 191 9.26 -5.37 7.19
C PHE A 191 10.80 -5.33 7.17
N LEU A 192 11.42 -4.67 8.16
CA LEU A 192 12.87 -4.56 8.27
C LEU A 192 13.55 -5.92 8.47
N GLU A 193 12.99 -6.77 9.33
CA GLU A 193 13.49 -8.13 9.56
C GLU A 193 13.54 -8.95 8.28
N LEU A 194 12.57 -8.75 7.38
CA LEU A 194 12.50 -9.46 6.11
C LEU A 194 13.40 -8.87 5.02
N HIS A 195 13.46 -7.54 4.90
CA HIS A 195 13.99 -6.89 3.69
C HIS A 195 15.33 -6.19 3.90
N GLU A 196 15.72 -5.92 5.14
CA GLU A 196 17.04 -5.33 5.41
C GLU A 196 18.21 -6.29 5.09
N PRO A 197 18.14 -7.59 5.42
CA PRO A 197 19.16 -8.55 4.97
C PRO A 197 19.26 -8.63 3.45
N VAL A 198 18.12 -8.63 2.76
CA VAL A 198 18.05 -8.64 1.29
C VAL A 198 18.74 -7.42 0.70
N LEU A 199 18.47 -6.22 1.23
CA LEU A 199 19.17 -5.01 0.80
C LEU A 199 20.70 -5.12 1.00
N ARG A 200 21.14 -5.62 2.16
CA ARG A 200 22.58 -5.81 2.45
C ARG A 200 23.23 -6.79 1.46
N GLU A 201 22.55 -7.87 1.10
CA GLU A 201 23.04 -8.83 0.09
C GLU A 201 23.23 -8.16 -1.27
N TRP A 202 22.25 -7.36 -1.72
CA TRP A 202 22.37 -6.60 -2.95
C TRP A 202 23.48 -5.53 -2.86
N GLU A 203 23.66 -4.87 -1.71
CA GLU A 203 24.72 -3.86 -1.48
C GLU A 203 26.12 -4.47 -1.48
N ALA A 204 26.28 -5.68 -0.97
CA ALA A 204 27.54 -6.41 -0.96
C ALA A 204 27.87 -7.10 -2.29
N ALA A 205 26.88 -7.33 -3.16
CA ALA A 205 27.08 -7.99 -4.44
C ALA A 205 28.04 -7.15 -5.33
N PRO A 206 29.12 -7.74 -5.87
CA PRO A 206 30.04 -7.03 -6.74
C PRO A 206 29.31 -6.58 -8.01
N ALA A 207 29.62 -5.36 -8.47
CA ALA A 207 29.12 -4.87 -9.75
C ALA A 207 29.67 -5.76 -10.88
N THR A 208 28.81 -6.59 -11.45
CA THR A 208 29.10 -7.37 -12.65
C THR A 208 28.85 -6.50 -13.89
N GLU A 209 29.57 -6.77 -14.99
CA GLU A 209 29.32 -6.09 -16.27
C GLU A 209 27.88 -6.30 -16.78
N GLU A 210 27.28 -7.43 -16.44
CA GLU A 210 25.91 -7.82 -16.82
C GLU A 210 24.84 -7.26 -15.87
N GLY A 211 25.24 -6.70 -14.73
CA GLY A 211 24.34 -6.22 -13.68
C GLY A 211 23.63 -7.36 -12.90
N PRO A 212 22.63 -7.02 -12.07
CA PRO A 212 21.89 -7.99 -11.27
C PRO A 212 21.10 -8.96 -12.16
N ARG A 213 21.04 -10.25 -11.78
CA ARG A 213 20.20 -11.24 -12.49
C ARG A 213 18.74 -10.76 -12.49
N PRO A 214 18.10 -10.54 -13.65
CA PRO A 214 16.76 -9.95 -13.72
C PRO A 214 15.70 -10.71 -12.91
N GLN A 215 15.77 -12.04 -12.89
CA GLN A 215 14.82 -12.88 -12.15
C GLN A 215 14.91 -12.67 -10.62
N ASP A 216 16.11 -12.54 -10.07
CA ASP A 216 16.30 -12.30 -8.63
C ASP A 216 15.83 -10.90 -8.26
N ALA A 217 16.19 -9.89 -9.07
CA ALA A 217 15.75 -8.52 -8.87
C ALA A 217 14.21 -8.42 -8.89
N TYR A 218 13.57 -9.07 -9.86
CA TYR A 218 12.11 -9.16 -9.91
C TYR A 218 11.51 -9.83 -8.67
N ARG A 219 12.05 -10.98 -8.25
CA ARG A 219 11.55 -11.74 -7.10
C ARG A 219 11.60 -10.88 -5.84
N ASP A 220 12.78 -10.33 -5.54
CA ASP A 220 13.02 -9.63 -4.29
C ASP A 220 12.27 -8.30 -4.26
N TYR A 221 12.22 -7.58 -5.39
CA TYR A 221 11.41 -6.38 -5.52
C TYR A 221 9.93 -6.63 -5.32
N LEU A 222 9.36 -7.67 -5.96
CA LEU A 222 7.93 -7.95 -5.84
C LEU A 222 7.56 -8.31 -4.39
N LEU A 223 8.41 -9.06 -3.69
CA LEU A 223 8.21 -9.40 -2.27
C LEU A 223 8.33 -8.19 -1.35
N ALA A 224 9.30 -7.31 -1.61
CA ALA A 224 9.47 -6.05 -0.90
C ALA A 224 8.26 -5.14 -1.09
N LEU A 225 7.83 -4.93 -2.33
CA LEU A 225 6.66 -4.12 -2.65
C LEU A 225 5.36 -4.69 -2.06
N ASP A 226 5.16 -6.02 -2.10
CA ASP A 226 3.95 -6.64 -1.55
C ASP A 226 3.85 -6.46 -0.03
N SER A 227 4.99 -6.48 0.66
CA SER A 227 5.07 -6.23 2.10
C SER A 227 4.92 -4.73 2.40
N TRP A 228 5.61 -3.87 1.64
CA TRP A 228 5.62 -2.42 1.82
C TRP A 228 4.25 -1.80 1.58
N ARG A 229 3.52 -2.18 0.54
CA ARG A 229 2.26 -1.53 0.13
C ARG A 229 1.14 -1.53 1.19
N GLN A 230 1.27 -2.32 2.26
CA GLN A 230 0.34 -2.30 3.40
C GLN A 230 0.71 -1.22 4.43
N LEU A 231 1.99 -0.88 4.57
CA LEU A 231 2.50 0.01 5.59
C LEU A 231 1.97 1.44 5.45
N PRO A 232 1.98 2.09 4.27
CA PRO A 232 1.46 3.45 4.12
C PRO A 232 -0.04 3.61 4.43
N TYR A 233 -0.81 2.52 4.44
CA TYR A 233 -2.23 2.55 4.83
C TYR A 233 -2.45 2.31 6.33
N ALA A 234 -1.43 1.79 7.03
CA ALA A 234 -1.43 1.60 8.47
C ALA A 234 -0.69 2.72 9.20
N ASP A 235 0.33 3.29 8.57
CA ASP A 235 1.12 4.41 9.09
C ASP A 235 0.52 5.74 8.65
N PRO A 236 0.03 6.57 9.59
CA PRO A 236 -0.53 7.89 9.31
C PRO A 236 0.45 8.95 8.80
N GLY A 237 1.76 8.66 8.77
CA GLY A 237 2.77 9.66 8.38
C GLY A 237 2.90 10.80 9.38
N LEU A 238 2.72 10.51 10.68
CA LEU A 238 2.79 11.53 11.75
C LEU A 238 4.14 12.28 11.75
N PRO A 239 4.15 13.57 12.13
CA PRO A 239 5.39 14.32 12.33
C PRO A 239 6.36 13.59 13.27
N GLU A 240 7.65 13.54 12.92
CA GLU A 240 8.67 12.78 13.66
C GLU A 240 8.77 13.19 15.13
N GLU A 241 8.57 14.47 15.43
CA GLU A 241 8.56 15.01 16.80
C GLU A 241 7.44 14.44 17.69
N LEU A 242 6.39 13.85 17.11
CA LEU A 242 5.30 13.19 17.84
C LEU A 242 5.52 11.69 18.04
N LEU A 243 6.54 11.12 17.43
CA LEU A 243 6.81 9.69 17.46
C LEU A 243 7.72 9.32 18.65
N PRO A 244 7.62 8.07 19.15
CA PRO A 244 8.55 7.55 20.14
C PRO A 244 9.99 7.52 19.61
N ASP A 245 10.96 7.58 20.52
CA ASP A 245 12.37 7.42 20.16
C ASP A 245 12.62 6.04 19.56
N GLY A 246 13.48 5.97 18.53
CA GLY A 246 13.76 4.71 17.82
C GLY A 246 12.64 4.26 16.88
N TRP A 247 11.74 5.17 16.45
CA TRP A 247 10.68 4.86 15.50
C TRP A 247 11.22 4.21 14.21
N PRO A 248 10.74 3.02 13.82
CA PRO A 248 11.31 2.27 12.69
C PRO A 248 10.87 2.78 11.31
N GLY A 249 9.86 3.66 11.24
CA GLY A 249 9.27 4.09 9.96
C GLY A 249 10.22 4.88 9.05
N GLY A 250 11.21 5.60 9.62
CA GLY A 250 12.28 6.22 8.85
C GLY A 250 13.10 5.17 8.08
N ARG A 251 13.60 4.19 8.83
CA ARG A 251 14.47 3.13 8.32
C ARG A 251 13.77 2.20 7.34
N SER A 252 12.51 1.81 7.59
CA SER A 252 11.75 0.95 6.69
C SER A 252 11.53 1.59 5.32
N ALA A 253 11.21 2.89 5.28
CA ALA A 253 11.07 3.65 4.05
C ALA A 253 12.40 3.75 3.28
N GLU A 254 13.51 3.98 3.99
CA GLU A 254 14.85 4.00 3.39
C GLU A 254 15.20 2.65 2.75
N VAL A 255 14.95 1.55 3.46
CA VAL A 255 15.19 0.20 2.94
C VAL A 255 14.34 -0.09 1.71
N PHE A 256 13.04 0.25 1.76
CA PHE A 256 12.16 0.07 0.60
C PHE A 256 12.61 0.94 -0.59
N GLY A 257 12.92 2.22 -0.36
CA GLY A 257 13.38 3.15 -1.40
C GLY A 257 14.63 2.64 -2.11
N LYS A 258 15.63 2.18 -1.36
CA LYS A 258 16.85 1.60 -1.92
C LYS A 258 16.59 0.32 -2.72
N LEU A 259 15.72 -0.56 -2.23
CA LEU A 259 15.33 -1.76 -2.97
C LEU A 259 14.55 -1.40 -4.24
N HIS A 260 13.67 -0.39 -4.18
CA HIS A 260 12.90 0.08 -5.32
C HIS A 260 13.79 0.63 -6.42
N GLU A 261 14.64 1.61 -6.09
CA GLU A 261 15.57 2.25 -7.04
C GLU A 261 16.49 1.22 -7.72
N ARG A 262 16.90 0.19 -6.99
CA ARG A 262 17.88 -0.77 -7.47
C ARG A 262 17.28 -1.94 -8.25
N LEU A 263 16.11 -2.42 -7.84
CA LEU A 263 15.58 -3.70 -8.30
C LEU A 263 14.41 -3.56 -9.26
N ARG A 264 13.66 -2.45 -9.24
CA ARG A 264 12.46 -2.28 -10.09
C ARG A 264 12.79 -2.44 -11.58
N ASP A 265 13.70 -1.61 -12.09
CA ASP A 265 14.00 -1.58 -13.53
C ASP A 265 14.79 -2.82 -13.98
N ALA A 266 15.62 -3.38 -13.09
CA ALA A 266 16.29 -4.65 -13.32
C ALA A 266 15.28 -5.82 -13.39
N GLY A 267 14.27 -5.81 -12.52
CA GLY A 267 13.19 -6.77 -12.50
C GLY A 267 12.27 -6.65 -13.71
N GLU A 268 12.06 -5.44 -14.25
CA GLU A 268 11.27 -5.24 -15.46
C GLU A 268 11.83 -6.03 -16.66
N ARG A 269 13.16 -6.17 -16.76
CA ARG A 269 13.80 -7.00 -17.81
C ARG A 269 13.44 -8.48 -17.71
N PHE A 270 13.09 -8.97 -16.53
CA PHE A 270 12.56 -10.33 -16.39
C PHE A 270 11.09 -10.41 -16.80
N VAL A 271 10.31 -9.34 -16.61
CA VAL A 271 8.88 -9.28 -16.98
C VAL A 271 8.68 -9.10 -18.47
N ARG A 272 9.57 -8.33 -19.10
CA ARG A 272 9.58 -8.03 -20.53
C ARG A 272 10.95 -8.44 -21.10
N PRO A 273 11.17 -9.75 -21.28
CA PRO A 273 12.43 -10.26 -21.81
C PRO A 273 12.65 -9.87 -23.28
#